data_AF-A0AAU0S525-F1
#
_entry.id   AF-A0AAU0S525-F1
#
_cell.length_a   1.000
_cell.length_b   1.000
_cell.length_c   1.000
_cell.angle_alpha   90.00
_cell.angle_beta   90.00
_cell.angle_gamma   90.00
#
_symmetry.space_group_name_H-M   'P 1'
#
loop_
_entity.id
_entity.type
_entity.pdbx_description
1 polymer ?
#
loop_
_entity_poly.entity_id
_entity_poly.type
_entity_poly.pdbx_seq_one_letter_code
_entity_poly.pdbx_strand_id
1 'polypeptide(L)'
;MAQFAKWCAATKESVNGHEMTVLNAEPKKINGAVKVLAKLIPSQYASGARVAHLMKTLGKTAVAEFIEEKLPTTKPIRSGDLGEILGTSYLGEFTAFKYGVQRLRWKDHRNMSMRGEDVLAFGVDAATGDVLV
;
A
#
# COMPACT_ATOMS: atom_id res chain seq x y z
N MET A 1 -3.81 2.71 6.55
CA MET A 1 -4.92 2.03 5.87
C MET A 1 -5.70 3.05 5.06
N ALA A 2 -6.21 2.66 3.90
CA ALA A 2 -6.91 3.50 2.91
C ALA A 2 -8.34 3.87 3.32
N GLN A 3 -8.91 3.20 4.33
CA GLN A 3 -10.24 3.45 4.90
C GLN A 3 -11.37 3.34 3.86
N PHE A 4 -11.34 2.28 3.06
CA PHE A 4 -12.26 2.06 1.93
C PHE A 4 -13.73 2.16 2.34
N ALA A 5 -14.11 1.63 3.50
CA ALA A 5 -15.49 1.69 4.00
C ALA A 5 -16.03 3.13 4.15
N LYS A 6 -15.16 4.16 4.20
CA LYS A 6 -15.59 5.56 4.29
C LYS A 6 -15.90 6.18 2.93
N TRP A 7 -15.39 5.63 1.83
CA TRP A 7 -15.47 6.28 0.51
C TRP A 7 -15.76 5.33 -0.66
N CYS A 8 -15.93 4.03 -0.38
CA CYS A 8 -16.36 3.02 -1.34
C CYS A 8 -17.60 2.28 -0.86
N ALA A 9 -18.43 1.86 -1.81
CA ALA A 9 -19.45 0.83 -1.63
C ALA A 9 -18.94 -0.51 -2.20
N ALA A 10 -19.09 -1.59 -1.45
CA ALA A 10 -18.70 -2.92 -1.90
C ALA A 10 -19.90 -3.62 -2.57
N THR A 11 -19.67 -4.22 -3.73
CA THR A 11 -20.59 -5.17 -4.37
C THR A 11 -19.89 -6.51 -4.47
N LYS A 12 -20.62 -7.59 -4.14
CA LYS A 12 -20.10 -8.95 -4.18
C LYS A 12 -20.84 -9.74 -5.25
N GLU A 13 -20.09 -10.54 -5.99
CA GLU A 13 -20.63 -11.48 -6.97
C GLU A 13 -19.88 -12.81 -6.90
N SER A 14 -20.52 -13.89 -7.35
CA SER A 14 -19.89 -15.19 -7.47
C SER A 14 -19.49 -15.43 -8.92
N VAL A 15 -18.22 -15.67 -9.16
CA VAL A 15 -17.64 -15.94 -10.48
C VAL A 15 -16.97 -17.31 -10.43
N ASN A 16 -17.52 -18.28 -11.16
CA ASN A 16 -17.02 -19.67 -11.18
C ASN A 16 -16.83 -20.30 -9.77
N GLY A 17 -17.69 -19.96 -8.82
CA GLY A 17 -17.60 -20.45 -7.44
C GLY A 17 -16.64 -19.68 -6.53
N HIS A 18 -15.98 -18.63 -7.04
CA HIS A 18 -15.16 -17.71 -6.26
C HIS A 18 -15.92 -16.41 -5.97
N GLU A 19 -15.75 -15.85 -4.77
CA GLU A 19 -16.30 -14.52 -4.44
C GLU A 19 -15.42 -13.43 -5.07
N MET A 20 -16.01 -12.61 -5.93
CA MET A 20 -15.42 -11.36 -6.40
C MET A 20 -16.05 -10.20 -5.65
N THR A 21 -15.21 -9.38 -5.01
CA THR A 21 -15.63 -8.13 -4.37
C THR A 21 -15.14 -6.95 -5.19
N VAL A 22 -16.06 -6.08 -5.59
CA VAL A 22 -15.77 -4.82 -6.30
C VAL A 22 -16.01 -3.66 -5.35
N LEU A 23 -15.00 -2.81 -5.17
CA LEU A 23 -15.11 -1.57 -4.41
C LEU A 23 -15.35 -0.39 -5.35
N ASN A 24 -16.56 0.15 -5.31
CA ASN A 24 -16.96 1.29 -6.11
C ASN A 24 -16.77 2.59 -5.31
N ALA A 25 -15.81 3.42 -5.74
CA ALA A 25 -15.58 4.72 -5.11
C ALA A 25 -16.79 5.63 -5.31
N GLU A 26 -17.29 6.23 -4.23
CA GLU A 26 -18.38 7.20 -4.29
C GLU A 26 -17.85 8.55 -4.79
N PRO A 27 -18.34 9.09 -5.93
CA PRO A 27 -17.77 10.29 -6.54
C PRO A 27 -17.69 11.50 -5.59
N LYS A 28 -18.72 11.67 -4.74
CA LYS A 28 -18.79 12.77 -3.75
C LYS A 28 -17.76 12.65 -2.62
N LYS A 29 -17.13 11.48 -2.44
CA LYS A 29 -16.21 11.20 -1.33
C LYS A 29 -14.73 11.12 -1.76
N ILE A 30 -14.44 11.21 -3.07
CA ILE A 30 -13.07 11.13 -3.61
C ILE A 30 -12.14 12.17 -2.99
N ASN A 31 -12.57 13.41 -2.79
CA ASN A 31 -11.74 14.44 -2.15
C ASN A 31 -11.33 14.06 -0.72
N GLY A 32 -12.20 13.34 0.00
CA GLY A 32 -11.86 12.76 1.31
C GLY A 32 -10.86 11.62 1.19
N ALA A 33 -11.07 10.72 0.22
CA ALA A 33 -10.15 9.61 -0.07
C ALA A 33 -8.73 10.11 -0.40
N VAL A 34 -8.59 11.15 -1.23
CA VAL A 34 -7.30 11.77 -1.55
C VAL A 34 -6.56 12.24 -0.29
N LYS A 35 -7.26 12.88 0.66
CA LYS A 35 -6.66 13.31 1.93
C LYS A 35 -6.20 12.13 2.79
N VAL A 36 -6.95 11.03 2.80
CA VAL A 36 -6.59 9.81 3.52
C VAL A 36 -5.35 9.17 2.89
N LEU A 37 -5.37 8.98 1.57
CA LEU A 37 -4.27 8.36 0.83
C LEU A 37 -3.00 9.21 0.87
N ALA A 38 -3.10 10.54 0.79
CA ALA A 38 -1.94 11.43 0.90
C ALA A 38 -1.18 11.26 2.23
N LYS A 39 -1.87 10.89 3.33
CA LYS A 39 -1.23 10.59 4.62
C LYS A 39 -0.62 9.18 4.65
N LEU A 40 -1.20 8.24 3.91
CA LEU A 40 -0.77 6.85 3.88
C LEU A 40 0.48 6.66 3.00
N ILE A 41 0.46 7.23 1.80
CA ILE A 41 1.43 7.00 0.72
C ILE A 41 2.89 7.16 1.18
N PRO A 42 3.31 8.21 1.93
CA PRO A 42 4.71 8.40 2.29
C PRO A 42 5.32 7.19 3.02
N SER A 43 4.55 6.57 3.92
CA SER A 43 5.00 5.40 4.70
C SER A 43 5.26 4.15 3.85
N GLN A 44 4.75 4.12 2.63
CA GLN A 44 4.91 3.00 1.69
C GLN A 44 6.27 3.04 1.00
N TYR A 45 6.85 4.24 0.80
CA TYR A 45 8.15 4.41 0.16
C TYR A 45 9.32 4.37 1.13
N ALA A 46 9.14 4.86 2.35
CA ALA A 46 10.17 4.81 3.39
C ALA A 46 9.55 4.65 4.78
N SER A 47 10.15 3.81 5.62
CA SER A 47 9.72 3.70 7.01
C SER A 47 10.20 4.92 7.81
N GLY A 48 9.39 5.38 8.77
CA GLY A 48 9.78 6.49 9.65
C GLY A 48 11.10 6.20 10.40
N ALA A 49 11.31 4.94 10.81
CA ALA A 49 12.55 4.51 11.44
C ALA A 49 13.76 4.64 10.50
N ARG A 50 13.61 4.27 9.21
CA ARG A 50 14.67 4.43 8.21
C ARG A 50 14.97 5.90 7.96
N VAL A 51 13.95 6.73 7.78
CA VAL A 51 14.11 8.18 7.59
C VAL A 51 14.82 8.80 8.80
N ALA A 52 14.39 8.47 10.02
CA ALA A 52 15.01 8.98 11.24
C ALA A 52 16.47 8.55 11.39
N HIS A 53 16.79 7.30 11.03
CA HIS A 53 18.17 6.80 11.03
C HIS A 53 19.03 7.57 10.02
N LEU A 54 18.57 7.72 8.77
CA LEU A 54 19.29 8.46 7.73
C LEU A 54 19.45 9.95 8.10
N MET A 55 18.46 10.56 8.75
CA MET A 55 18.58 11.96 9.21
C MET A 55 19.69 12.13 10.24
N LYS A 56 19.87 11.15 11.14
CA LYS A 56 20.94 11.17 12.14
C LYS A 56 22.32 10.98 11.53
N THR A 57 22.43 10.21 10.44
CA THR A 57 23.72 9.82 9.85
C THR A 57 24.16 10.72 8.70
N LEU A 58 23.24 11.21 7.87
CA LEU A 58 23.54 11.91 6.62
C LEU A 58 23.05 13.37 6.60
N GLY A 59 22.18 13.76 7.53
CA GLY A 59 21.57 15.10 7.56
C GLY A 59 20.41 15.27 6.58
N LYS A 60 19.81 16.46 6.58
CA LYS A 60 18.51 16.71 5.90
C LYS A 60 18.58 16.61 4.38
N THR A 61 19.61 17.17 3.75
CA THR A 61 19.73 17.24 2.28
C THR A 61 19.83 15.85 1.67
N ALA A 62 20.76 15.02 2.17
CA ALA A 62 20.93 13.66 1.68
C ALA A 62 19.69 12.78 1.91
N VAL A 63 18.93 13.03 2.99
CA VAL A 63 17.66 12.32 3.22
C VAL A 63 16.58 12.76 2.24
N ALA A 64 16.53 14.05 1.91
CA ALA A 64 15.59 14.55 0.91
C ALA A 64 15.86 13.89 -0.46
N GLU A 65 17.12 13.85 -0.89
CA GLU A 65 17.56 13.17 -2.11
C GLU A 65 17.18 11.68 -2.10
N PHE A 66 17.45 10.97 -1.00
CA PHE A 66 17.05 9.56 -0.84
C PHE A 66 15.54 9.36 -1.00
N ILE A 67 14.71 10.25 -0.44
CA ILE A 67 13.24 10.16 -0.57
C ILE A 67 12.83 10.43 -2.01
N GLU A 68 13.39 11.46 -2.65
CA GLU A 68 13.10 11.81 -4.04
C GLU A 68 13.47 10.70 -5.04
N GLU A 69 14.53 9.94 -4.76
CA GLU A 69 14.93 8.76 -5.55
C GLU A 69 13.98 7.57 -5.41
N LYS A 70 13.12 7.55 -4.39
CA LYS A 70 12.09 6.51 -4.19
C LYS A 70 10.76 6.86 -4.84
N LEU A 71 10.46 8.16 -5.02
CA LEU A 71 9.15 8.61 -5.50
C LEU A 71 9.03 8.50 -7.04
N PRO A 72 7.96 7.90 -7.57
CA PRO A 72 7.78 7.74 -9.00
C PRO A 72 7.49 9.07 -9.71
N THR A 73 8.17 9.31 -10.84
CA THR A 73 8.00 10.55 -11.61
C THR A 73 7.10 10.38 -12.83
N THR A 74 6.89 9.16 -13.31
CA THR A 74 6.09 8.88 -14.50
C THR A 74 4.67 8.42 -14.16
N LYS A 75 3.70 8.76 -15.01
CA LYS A 75 2.28 8.36 -14.84
C LYS A 75 2.09 6.84 -14.74
N PRO A 76 2.71 5.99 -15.60
CA PRO A 76 2.53 4.55 -15.52
C PRO A 76 2.97 3.99 -14.17
N ILE A 77 4.12 4.43 -13.67
CA ILE A 77 4.68 3.92 -12.41
C ILE A 77 3.87 4.44 -11.21
N ARG A 78 3.43 5.70 -11.22
CA ARG A 78 2.49 6.23 -10.21
C ARG A 78 1.22 5.40 -10.12
N SER A 79 0.68 4.97 -11.26
CA SER A 79 -0.52 4.13 -11.30
C SER A 79 -0.25 2.74 -10.73
N GLY A 80 0.88 2.12 -11.09
CA GLY A 80 1.27 0.81 -10.57
C GLY A 80 1.49 0.83 -9.06
N ASP A 81 2.28 1.78 -8.57
CA ASP A 81 2.53 1.95 -7.14
C ASP A 81 1.22 2.20 -6.36
N LEU A 82 0.32 3.02 -6.90
CA LEU A 82 -0.99 3.25 -6.28
C LEU A 82 -1.81 1.96 -6.20
N GLY A 83 -1.79 1.13 -7.25
CA GLY A 83 -2.44 -0.18 -7.27
C GLY A 83 -1.95 -1.07 -6.13
N GLU A 84 -0.63 -1.18 -5.95
CA GLU A 84 -0.01 -1.95 -4.87
C GLU A 84 -0.42 -1.43 -3.47
N ILE A 85 -0.41 -0.10 -3.29
CA ILE A 85 -0.80 0.54 -2.02
C ILE A 85 -2.27 0.26 -1.69
N LEU A 86 -3.16 0.35 -2.68
CA LEU A 86 -4.57 0.07 -2.51
C LEU A 86 -4.83 -1.42 -2.26
N GLY A 87 -4.18 -2.32 -2.99
CA GLY A 87 -4.28 -3.77 -2.79
C GLY A 87 -3.82 -4.20 -1.40
N THR A 88 -2.66 -3.71 -0.95
CA THR A 88 -2.16 -3.99 0.40
C THR A 88 -3.09 -3.43 1.48
N SER A 89 -3.65 -2.24 1.25
CA SER A 89 -4.63 -1.66 2.18
C SER A 89 -5.92 -2.47 2.23
N TYR A 90 -6.36 -3.02 1.11
CA TYR A 90 -7.56 -3.85 1.03
C TYR A 90 -7.40 -5.12 1.87
N LEU A 91 -6.28 -5.83 1.70
CA LEU A 91 -6.00 -7.03 2.49
C LEU A 91 -6.05 -6.74 3.99
N GLY A 92 -5.38 -5.67 4.43
CA GLY A 92 -5.33 -5.35 5.85
C GLY A 92 -6.66 -4.83 6.43
N GLU A 93 -7.56 -4.32 5.60
CA GLU A 93 -8.89 -3.83 6.03
C GLU A 93 -9.98 -4.89 5.99
N PHE A 94 -9.95 -5.80 5.01
CA PHE A 94 -11.07 -6.71 4.74
C PHE A 94 -10.74 -8.19 4.89
N THR A 95 -9.49 -8.55 5.20
CA THR A 95 -9.07 -9.95 5.35
C THR A 95 -8.32 -10.19 6.66
N ALA A 96 -8.06 -11.46 6.97
CA ALA A 96 -7.19 -11.85 8.08
C ALA A 96 -5.69 -11.68 7.79
N PHE A 97 -5.31 -11.44 6.53
CA PHE A 97 -3.92 -11.29 6.10
C PHE A 97 -3.43 -9.85 6.31
N LYS A 98 -2.61 -9.64 7.34
CA LYS A 98 -2.19 -8.29 7.78
C LYS A 98 -0.68 -8.12 7.91
N TYR A 99 0.06 -9.23 8.02
CA TYR A 99 1.50 -9.20 8.19
C TYR A 99 2.15 -9.33 6.82
N GLY A 100 2.81 -8.28 6.35
CA GLY A 100 3.31 -8.26 4.98
C GLY A 100 4.48 -7.33 4.77
N VAL A 101 5.08 -7.46 3.59
CA VAL A 101 6.19 -6.61 3.16
C VAL A 101 5.63 -5.43 2.38
N GLN A 102 5.96 -4.21 2.79
CA GLN A 102 5.71 -3.01 1.99
C GLN A 102 6.79 -2.93 0.91
N ARG A 103 6.54 -3.58 -0.22
CA ARG A 103 7.56 -3.86 -1.24
C ARG A 103 8.09 -2.58 -1.90
N LEU A 104 7.27 -1.53 -2.01
CA LEU A 104 7.70 -0.21 -2.48
C LEU A 104 8.91 0.38 -1.72
N ARG A 105 9.14 0.01 -0.46
CA ARG A 105 10.35 0.43 0.28
C ARG A 105 11.64 -0.14 -0.31
N TRP A 106 11.53 -1.32 -0.90
CA TRP A 106 12.63 -2.14 -1.42
C TRP A 106 12.79 -2.02 -2.93
N LYS A 107 12.05 -1.10 -3.56
CA LYS A 107 12.15 -0.82 -4.98
C LYS A 107 13.56 -0.36 -5.35
N ASP A 108 14.14 -0.99 -6.38
CA ASP A 108 15.50 -0.73 -6.86
C ASP A 108 15.65 0.66 -7.46
N HIS A 109 14.63 1.12 -8.20
CA HIS A 109 14.64 2.45 -8.83
C HIS A 109 13.20 3.01 -8.96
N ARG A 110 13.01 4.31 -8.73
CA ARG A 110 11.68 4.97 -8.76
C ARG A 110 10.82 4.69 -9.98
N ASN A 111 11.43 4.49 -11.15
CA ASN A 111 10.73 4.29 -12.42
C ASN A 111 10.83 2.87 -12.99
N MET A 112 11.32 1.92 -12.19
CA MET A 112 11.28 0.49 -12.54
C MET A 112 10.00 -0.12 -12.02
N SER A 113 9.33 -0.97 -12.81
CA SER A 113 8.16 -1.71 -12.33
C SER A 113 8.58 -2.76 -11.30
N MET A 114 7.73 -3.01 -10.31
CA MET A 114 7.89 -4.15 -9.41
C MET A 114 7.66 -5.44 -10.20
N ARG A 115 8.36 -6.52 -9.81
CA ARG A 115 8.16 -7.86 -10.42
C ARG A 115 6.81 -8.42 -10.01
N GLY A 116 6.30 -9.37 -10.81
CA GLY A 116 4.89 -9.76 -10.99
C GLY A 116 4.11 -10.33 -9.79
N GLU A 117 4.56 -10.11 -8.57
CA GLU A 117 3.73 -10.24 -7.37
C GLU A 117 3.11 -8.88 -7.05
N ASP A 118 1.82 -8.82 -6.72
CA ASP A 118 1.18 -7.56 -6.34
C ASP A 118 1.26 -7.30 -4.82
N VAL A 119 1.01 -8.34 -4.01
CA VAL A 119 1.05 -8.24 -2.54
C VAL A 119 1.61 -9.52 -1.92
N LEU A 120 2.37 -9.39 -0.83
CA LEU A 120 2.80 -10.50 0.02
C LEU A 120 2.33 -10.24 1.45
N ALA A 121 1.41 -11.09 1.93
CA ALA A 121 0.89 -11.01 3.28
C ALA A 121 0.59 -12.41 3.84
N PHE A 122 0.64 -12.54 5.16
CA PHE A 122 0.22 -13.70 5.92
C PHE A 122 -0.69 -13.28 7.07
N GLY A 123 -1.51 -14.21 7.52
CA GLY A 123 -2.34 -14.09 8.71
C GLY A 123 -1.77 -14.96 9.82
N VAL A 124 -2.16 -14.67 11.06
CA VAL A 124 -1.87 -15.53 12.21
C VAL A 124 -3.20 -15.79 12.91
N ASP A 125 -3.51 -17.06 13.15
CA ASP A 125 -4.67 -17.43 13.94
C ASP A 125 -4.51 -16.90 15.36
N ALA A 126 -5.50 -16.14 15.84
CA ALA A 126 -5.40 -15.46 17.13
C ALA A 126 -5.48 -16.42 18.33
N ALA A 127 -6.06 -17.62 18.14
CA ALA A 127 -6.23 -18.61 19.20
C ALA A 127 -5.07 -19.60 19.24
N THR A 128 -4.62 -20.09 18.08
CA THR A 128 -3.56 -21.12 18.01
C THR A 128 -2.16 -20.53 17.79
N GLY A 129 -2.06 -19.32 17.24
CA GLY A 129 -0.79 -18.72 16.84
C GLY A 129 -0.22 -19.27 15.53
N ASP A 130 -0.96 -20.14 14.84
CA ASP A 130 -0.53 -20.73 13.57
C ASP A 130 -0.61 -19.71 12.44
N VAL A 131 0.27 -19.86 11.44
CA VAL A 131 0.20 -19.05 10.23
C VAL A 131 -1.00 -19.50 9.40
N LEU A 132 -1.87 -18.55 9.05
CA LEU A 132 -2.93 -18.78 8.07
C LEU A 132 -2.27 -18.94 6.70
N VAL A 133 -2.31 -20.15 6.17
CA VAL A 133 -1.85 -20.51 4.82
C VAL A 133 -2.99 -20.38 3.82
#